data_AF-A0A8M1H3H0-F1
#
_entry.id   AF-A0A8M1H3H0-F1
#
_cell.length_a   1.000
_cell.length_b   1.000
_cell.length_c   1.000
_cell.angle_alpha   90.00
_cell.angle_beta   90.00
_cell.angle_gamma   90.00
#
_symmetry.space_group_name_H-M   'P 1'
#
loop_
_entity.id
_entity.type
_entity.pdbx_description
1 polymer ?
#
loop_
_entity_poly.entity_id
_entity_poly.type
_entity_poly.pdbx_seq_one_letter_code
_entity_poly.pdbx_strand_id
1 'polypeptide(L)'
;MTCPCPGTPPCGLTGWPGASVPDPSAPGPLTAAPLLSQVQALEQRNQLLETRWRFLQGQDSGTFDLGHLYEKYQGRLQEELRKVSQERGQLEANLLQVLQKVEEFRIRYEEEISKRTDMEFTFVQLKKDLDAECLRRTELETKLKGLQSFVELMRNLYEQELKDLVAQVKDVSVTVGMDSCCHIDLSGIVEEVKVQYDAIAARSLEEAEAYSRRQLEERAACSAEFGNSLQSSRSEIADLNVRIQKLRSQILSIKSHCLKLEENIKAAEEQGELAFQDAKAKLAQLEEALHQAKQDMARQLREYQELMNTKLALDIEIATYRKLVEGEESRMDLPSAAMVSVVQSTSRTAPSLPHPLCSL
;
A
#
# COMPACT_ATOMS: atom_id res chain seq x y z
N MET A 1 -38.85 -1.45 -18.69
CA MET A 1 -39.31 -0.21 -19.36
C MET A 1 -38.52 -0.11 -20.67
N THR A 2 -38.97 -0.82 -21.71
CA THR A 2 -39.82 -0.30 -22.81
C THR A 2 -39.08 0.71 -23.68
N CYS A 3 -38.48 0.21 -24.76
CA CYS A 3 -38.17 1.00 -25.95
C CYS A 3 -39.49 1.27 -26.70
N PRO A 4 -39.83 2.53 -27.04
CA PRO A 4 -40.87 2.82 -28.00
C PRO A 4 -40.25 3.21 -29.35
N CYS A 5 -40.64 2.51 -30.41
CA CYS A 5 -40.51 3.02 -31.78
C CYS A 5 -41.67 3.97 -32.08
N PRO A 6 -41.40 5.16 -32.65
CA PRO A 6 -42.34 5.88 -33.50
C PRO A 6 -41.83 5.81 -34.96
N GLY A 7 -42.62 5.77 -36.03
CA GLY A 7 -44.04 5.94 -36.25
C GLY A 7 -44.19 6.15 -37.77
N THR A 8 -44.99 5.32 -38.42
CA THR A 8 -45.74 5.67 -39.66
C THR A 8 -46.66 6.86 -39.36
N PRO A 9 -47.14 7.72 -40.31
CA PRO A 9 -47.96 7.29 -41.47
C PRO A 9 -47.97 8.35 -42.64
N PRO A 10 -49.05 8.59 -43.42
CA PRO A 10 -49.89 7.72 -44.26
C PRO A 10 -50.02 8.25 -45.72
N CYS A 11 -50.74 7.49 -46.58
CA CYS A 11 -51.94 7.92 -47.32
C CYS A 11 -52.06 7.16 -48.65
N GLY A 12 -53.07 6.30 -48.74
CA GLY A 12 -53.64 5.89 -50.01
C GLY A 12 -54.55 6.97 -50.59
N LEU A 13 -54.98 6.77 -51.83
CA LEU A 13 -56.39 6.77 -52.26
C LEU A 13 -56.48 6.79 -53.79
N THR A 14 -57.35 5.91 -54.31
CA THR A 14 -58.30 6.10 -55.45
C THR A 14 -57.69 6.34 -56.85
N GLY A 15 -58.19 5.80 -57.96
CA GLY A 15 -59.48 5.20 -58.30
C GLY A 15 -59.70 5.46 -59.81
N TRP A 16 -60.13 4.41 -60.52
CA TRP A 16 -60.79 4.22 -61.85
C TRP A 16 -61.26 5.45 -62.68
N PRO A 17 -61.57 5.36 -64.02
CA PRO A 17 -62.29 4.27 -64.74
C PRO A 17 -61.70 3.92 -66.13
N GLY A 18 -61.98 2.79 -66.82
CA GLY A 18 -63.26 2.28 -67.32
C GLY A 18 -63.32 2.43 -68.85
N ALA A 19 -63.31 1.30 -69.59
CA ALA A 19 -63.88 1.15 -70.93
C ALA A 19 -63.74 -0.33 -71.35
N SER A 20 -64.81 -1.13 -71.21
CA SER A 20 -65.67 -1.54 -72.33
C SER A 20 -65.09 -2.68 -73.16
N VAL A 21 -65.53 -3.90 -72.86
CA VAL A 21 -65.48 -5.05 -73.78
C VAL A 21 -66.49 -4.82 -74.92
N PRO A 22 -66.13 -5.16 -76.17
CA PRO A 22 -67.02 -6.03 -76.92
C PRO A 22 -66.26 -7.13 -77.70
N ASP A 23 -66.79 -8.36 -77.61
CA ASP A 23 -66.71 -9.42 -78.62
C ASP A 23 -67.23 -8.93 -80.01
N PRO A 24 -67.12 -9.67 -81.16
CA PRO A 24 -66.44 -10.93 -81.47
C PRO A 24 -65.67 -10.95 -82.83
N SER A 25 -65.00 -12.08 -83.12
CA SER A 25 -64.87 -12.74 -84.44
C SER A 25 -64.41 -11.97 -85.72
N ALA A 26 -63.15 -12.27 -86.11
CA ALA A 26 -62.64 -12.56 -87.48
C ALA A 26 -62.56 -11.43 -88.56
N PRO A 27 -61.84 -11.64 -89.68
CA PRO A 27 -60.38 -11.50 -89.81
C PRO A 27 -59.96 -10.52 -90.94
N GLY A 28 -58.72 -10.01 -90.90
CA GLY A 28 -58.04 -9.51 -92.11
C GLY A 28 -57.08 -8.34 -91.89
N PRO A 29 -55.95 -8.28 -92.62
CA PRO A 29 -54.67 -7.76 -92.15
C PRO A 29 -54.40 -6.31 -92.61
N LEU A 30 -53.29 -5.68 -92.20
CA LEU A 30 -52.39 -4.85 -93.05
C LEU A 30 -51.22 -4.19 -92.28
N THR A 31 -50.01 -4.40 -92.84
CA THR A 31 -48.81 -3.51 -92.89
C THR A 31 -47.95 -3.23 -91.65
N ALA A 32 -46.76 -3.86 -91.62
CA ALA A 32 -45.73 -3.72 -90.58
C ALA A 32 -44.63 -2.65 -90.86
N ALA A 33 -44.72 -1.85 -91.93
CA ALA A 33 -43.62 -0.97 -92.37
C ALA A 33 -43.46 0.38 -91.60
N PRO A 34 -44.51 1.18 -91.30
CA PRO A 34 -44.33 2.51 -90.69
C PRO A 34 -43.99 2.46 -89.19
N LEU A 35 -44.37 1.38 -88.50
CA LEU A 35 -44.00 1.14 -87.10
C LEU A 35 -42.52 0.82 -86.96
N LEU A 36 -41.91 0.17 -87.97
CA LEU A 36 -40.51 -0.22 -87.94
C LEU A 36 -39.56 0.99 -88.01
N SER A 37 -39.89 2.00 -88.83
CA SER A 37 -39.09 3.24 -88.94
C SER A 37 -39.15 4.11 -87.68
N GLN A 38 -40.29 4.12 -86.99
CA GLN A 38 -40.46 4.87 -85.75
C GLN A 38 -39.72 4.20 -84.58
N VAL A 39 -39.70 2.87 -84.54
CA VAL A 39 -38.90 2.10 -83.58
C VAL A 39 -37.41 2.37 -83.77
N GLN A 40 -36.91 2.38 -85.02
CA GLN A 40 -35.49 2.68 -85.29
C GLN A 40 -35.07 4.10 -84.88
N ALA A 41 -35.91 5.11 -85.11
CA ALA A 41 -35.61 6.49 -84.68
C ALA A 41 -35.59 6.63 -83.15
N LEU A 42 -36.48 5.91 -82.45
CA LEU A 42 -36.50 5.84 -80.99
C LEU A 42 -35.30 5.06 -80.43
N GLU A 43 -34.87 3.99 -81.10
CA GLU A 43 -33.65 3.25 -80.76
C GLU A 43 -32.40 4.12 -80.86
N GLN A 44 -32.24 4.88 -81.95
CA GLN A 44 -31.10 5.80 -82.09
C GLN A 44 -31.10 6.89 -81.02
N ARG A 45 -32.28 7.43 -80.68
CA ARG A 45 -32.40 8.43 -79.62
C ARG A 45 -32.10 7.83 -78.24
N ASN A 46 -32.55 6.61 -77.97
CA ASN A 46 -32.24 5.90 -76.73
C ASN A 46 -30.74 5.60 -76.64
N GLN A 47 -30.09 5.17 -77.71
CA GLN A 47 -28.63 4.96 -77.73
C GLN A 47 -27.86 6.25 -77.42
N LEU A 48 -28.34 7.40 -77.92
CA LEU A 48 -27.72 8.70 -77.67
C LEU A 48 -27.96 9.20 -76.23
N LEU A 49 -29.14 8.92 -75.68
CA LEU A 49 -29.43 9.19 -74.26
C LEU A 49 -28.66 8.25 -73.33
N GLU A 50 -28.49 6.99 -73.70
CA GLU A 50 -27.67 6.03 -72.95
C GLU A 50 -26.20 6.40 -72.94
N THR A 51 -25.64 6.83 -74.09
CA THR A 51 -24.24 7.28 -74.15
C THR A 51 -24.04 8.55 -73.33
N ARG A 52 -24.98 9.50 -73.39
CA ARG A 52 -24.94 10.71 -72.57
C ARG A 52 -25.13 10.42 -71.07
N TRP A 53 -26.00 9.46 -70.73
CA TRP A 53 -26.19 8.97 -69.37
C TRP A 53 -24.91 8.31 -68.84
N ARG A 54 -24.30 7.40 -69.62
CA ARG A 54 -23.01 6.77 -69.29
C ARG A 54 -21.89 7.80 -69.10
N PHE A 55 -21.88 8.85 -69.91
CA PHE A 55 -20.90 9.93 -69.80
C PHE A 55 -21.08 10.77 -68.53
N LEU A 56 -22.31 11.18 -68.20
CA LEU A 56 -22.61 11.93 -66.97
C LEU A 56 -22.37 11.10 -65.72
N GLN A 57 -22.73 9.81 -65.74
CA GLN A 57 -22.48 8.88 -64.64
C GLN A 57 -20.97 8.66 -64.40
N GLY A 58 -20.15 8.74 -65.46
CA GLY A 58 -18.69 8.75 -65.36
C GLY A 58 -18.12 10.08 -64.83
N GLN A 59 -18.84 11.19 -64.97
CA GLN A 59 -18.42 12.52 -64.51
C GLN A 59 -18.85 12.80 -63.06
N ASP A 60 -19.92 12.17 -62.57
CA ASP A 60 -20.38 12.25 -61.17
C ASP A 60 -19.46 11.54 -60.16
N SER A 61 -18.33 10.99 -60.62
CA SER A 61 -17.31 10.32 -59.80
C SER A 61 -16.27 11.29 -59.21
N GLY A 62 -16.73 12.47 -58.82
CA GLY A 62 -16.03 13.31 -57.84
C GLY A 62 -16.69 13.16 -56.48
N THR A 63 -16.95 11.93 -56.04
CA THR A 63 -17.42 11.69 -54.68
C THR A 63 -16.34 12.19 -53.73
N PHE A 64 -16.47 13.42 -53.23
CA PHE A 64 -15.64 13.93 -52.15
C PHE A 64 -15.61 12.85 -51.07
N ASP A 65 -14.41 12.38 -50.72
CA ASP A 65 -14.19 11.21 -49.85
C ASP A 65 -14.46 11.56 -48.37
N LEU A 66 -15.67 12.06 -48.15
CA LEU A 66 -16.18 12.52 -46.87
C LEU A 66 -16.29 11.33 -45.91
N GLY A 67 -16.55 10.13 -46.44
CA GLY A 67 -16.51 8.87 -45.69
C GLY A 67 -15.13 8.61 -45.07
N HIS A 68 -14.06 8.67 -45.85
CA HIS A 68 -12.70 8.47 -45.34
C HIS A 68 -12.27 9.57 -44.34
N LEU A 69 -12.72 10.82 -44.52
CA LEU A 69 -12.48 11.89 -43.53
C LEU A 69 -13.22 11.65 -42.21
N TYR A 70 -14.48 11.19 -42.26
CA TYR A 70 -15.23 10.80 -41.07
C TYR A 70 -14.62 9.57 -40.39
N GLU A 71 -14.17 8.58 -41.15
CA GLU A 71 -13.52 7.38 -40.63
C GLU A 71 -12.19 7.72 -39.94
N LYS A 72 -11.39 8.62 -40.52
CA LYS A 72 -10.16 9.13 -39.88
C LYS A 72 -10.46 9.93 -38.61
N TYR A 73 -11.52 10.74 -38.60
CA TYR A 73 -11.95 11.49 -37.41
C TYR A 73 -12.46 10.55 -36.31
N GLN A 74 -13.28 9.56 -36.68
CA GLN A 74 -13.78 8.52 -35.79
C GLN A 74 -12.64 7.67 -35.22
N GLY A 75 -11.65 7.30 -36.03
CA GLY A 75 -10.46 6.57 -35.59
C GLY A 75 -9.63 7.38 -34.58
N ARG A 76 -9.46 8.70 -34.81
CA ARG A 76 -8.81 9.59 -33.82
C ARG A 76 -9.59 9.65 -32.51
N LEU A 77 -10.91 9.82 -32.56
CA LEU A 77 -11.74 9.84 -31.35
C LEU A 77 -11.70 8.51 -30.59
N GLN A 78 -11.69 7.38 -31.30
CA GLN A 78 -11.57 6.05 -30.69
C GLN A 78 -10.21 5.87 -30.01
N GLU A 79 -9.12 6.34 -30.64
CA GLU A 79 -7.79 6.26 -30.07
C GLU A 79 -7.63 7.17 -28.83
N GLU A 80 -8.19 8.39 -28.87
CA GLU A 80 -8.23 9.27 -27.70
C GLU A 80 -9.09 8.66 -26.57
N LEU A 81 -10.25 8.07 -26.88
CA LEU A 81 -11.06 7.35 -25.89
C LEU A 81 -10.29 6.16 -25.29
N ARG A 82 -9.52 5.44 -26.11
CA ARG A 82 -8.67 4.33 -25.66
C ARG A 82 -7.57 4.80 -24.71
N LYS A 83 -6.89 5.90 -25.03
CA LYS A 83 -5.88 6.52 -24.16
C LYS A 83 -6.46 6.95 -22.82
N VAL A 84 -7.56 7.71 -22.84
CA VAL A 84 -8.25 8.16 -21.60
C VAL A 84 -8.73 6.96 -20.79
N SER A 85 -9.22 5.90 -21.43
CA SER A 85 -9.65 4.68 -20.74
C SER A 85 -8.47 3.94 -20.09
N GLN A 86 -7.31 3.92 -20.74
CA GLN A 86 -6.08 3.33 -20.21
C GLN A 86 -5.53 4.14 -19.02
N GLU A 87 -5.48 5.47 -19.15
CA GLU A 87 -5.10 6.37 -18.06
C GLU A 87 -6.03 6.24 -16.86
N ARG A 88 -7.34 6.16 -17.10
CA ARG A 88 -8.33 5.92 -16.05
C ARG A 88 -8.05 4.60 -15.33
N GLY A 89 -7.80 3.51 -16.07
CA GLY A 89 -7.47 2.21 -15.45
C GLY A 89 -6.17 2.24 -14.64
N GLN A 90 -5.15 2.97 -15.10
CA GLN A 90 -3.91 3.18 -14.36
C GLN A 90 -4.15 3.98 -13.07
N LEU A 91 -4.93 5.06 -13.14
CA LEU A 91 -5.29 5.86 -11.97
C LEU A 91 -6.13 5.07 -10.97
N GLU A 92 -7.07 4.25 -11.43
CA GLU A 92 -7.86 3.36 -10.57
C GLU A 92 -6.97 2.33 -9.86
N ALA A 93 -6.01 1.72 -10.57
CA ALA A 93 -5.05 0.80 -9.96
C ALA A 93 -4.15 1.48 -8.92
N ASN A 94 -3.65 2.68 -9.23
CA ASN A 94 -2.84 3.47 -8.30
C ASN A 94 -3.65 3.88 -7.06
N LEU A 95 -4.91 4.29 -7.24
CA LEU A 95 -5.81 4.62 -6.14
C LEU A 95 -6.02 3.40 -5.22
N LEU A 96 -6.31 2.23 -5.80
CA LEU A 96 -6.46 0.99 -5.02
C LEU A 96 -5.19 0.65 -4.26
N GLN A 97 -4.01 0.78 -4.88
CA GLN A 97 -2.74 0.52 -4.20
C GLN A 97 -2.50 1.49 -3.03
N VAL A 98 -2.79 2.78 -3.21
CA VAL A 98 -2.66 3.78 -2.14
C VAL A 98 -3.65 3.49 -1.01
N LEU A 99 -4.90 3.16 -1.33
CA LEU A 99 -5.90 2.80 -0.32
C LEU A 99 -5.52 1.55 0.47
N GLN A 100 -4.97 0.51 -0.19
CA GLN A 100 -4.45 -0.67 0.50
C GLN A 100 -3.33 -0.32 1.47
N LYS A 101 -2.36 0.50 1.05
CA LYS A 101 -1.27 0.97 1.94
C LYS A 101 -1.81 1.76 3.13
N VAL A 102 -2.78 2.64 2.90
CA VAL A 102 -3.42 3.42 3.99
C VAL A 102 -4.12 2.48 4.98
N GLU A 103 -4.83 1.47 4.49
CA GLU A 103 -5.49 0.47 5.34
C GLU A 103 -4.48 -0.36 6.13
N GLU A 104 -3.39 -0.80 5.50
CA GLU A 104 -2.29 -1.49 6.20
C GLU A 104 -1.66 -0.62 7.29
N PHE A 105 -1.47 0.68 7.04
CA PHE A 105 -0.97 1.60 8.06
C PHE A 105 -1.99 1.78 9.18
N ARG A 106 -3.29 1.91 8.85
CA ARG A 106 -4.37 2.02 9.84
C ARG A 106 -4.36 0.82 10.79
N ILE A 107 -4.32 -0.40 10.26
CA ILE A 107 -4.25 -1.64 11.06
C ILE A 107 -3.01 -1.64 11.95
N ARG A 108 -1.84 -1.29 11.41
CA ARG A 108 -0.60 -1.20 12.20
C ARG A 108 -0.68 -0.17 13.32
N TYR A 109 -1.31 0.98 13.08
CA TYR A 109 -1.53 2.00 14.10
C TYR A 109 -2.49 1.52 15.20
N GLU A 110 -3.58 0.84 14.84
CA GLU A 110 -4.53 0.27 15.80
C GLU A 110 -3.86 -0.81 16.68
N GLU A 111 -3.04 -1.68 16.08
CA GLU A 111 -2.24 -2.65 16.83
C GLU A 111 -1.25 -2.00 17.80
N GLU A 112 -0.55 -0.94 17.36
CA GLU A 112 0.42 -0.25 18.20
C GLU A 112 -0.25 0.49 19.36
N ILE A 113 -1.43 1.08 19.12
CA ILE A 113 -2.27 1.67 20.17
C ILE A 113 -2.68 0.59 21.16
N SER A 114 -3.15 -0.58 20.70
CA SER A 114 -3.54 -1.69 21.58
C SER A 114 -2.37 -2.17 22.43
N LYS A 115 -1.19 -2.38 21.83
CA LYS A 115 0.03 -2.79 22.56
C LYS A 115 0.43 -1.74 23.60
N ARG A 116 0.37 -0.46 23.25
CA ARG A 116 0.63 0.63 24.17
C ARG A 116 -0.35 0.62 25.34
N THR A 117 -1.65 0.44 25.10
CA THR A 117 -2.65 0.38 26.17
C THR A 117 -2.44 -0.81 27.10
N ASP A 118 -2.02 -1.96 26.57
CA ASP A 118 -1.70 -3.15 27.38
C ASP A 118 -0.46 -2.91 28.26
N MET A 119 0.58 -2.27 27.70
CA MET A 119 1.77 -1.88 28.46
C MET A 119 1.45 -0.82 29.52
N GLU A 120 0.61 0.16 29.21
CA GLU A 120 0.16 1.17 30.19
C GLU A 120 -0.67 0.51 31.31
N PHE A 121 -1.54 -0.44 30.98
CA PHE A 121 -2.31 -1.20 31.97
C PHE A 121 -1.39 -2.00 32.91
N THR A 122 -0.44 -2.76 32.37
CA THR A 122 0.53 -3.52 33.18
C THR A 122 1.42 -2.61 34.02
N PHE A 123 1.83 -1.46 33.50
CA PHE A 123 2.57 -0.45 34.26
C PHE A 123 1.77 0.10 35.44
N VAL A 124 0.50 0.44 35.22
CA VAL A 124 -0.40 0.91 36.30
C VAL A 124 -0.59 -0.18 37.36
N GLN A 125 -0.71 -1.45 36.96
CA GLN A 125 -0.82 -2.56 37.90
C GLN A 125 0.46 -2.73 38.73
N LEU A 126 1.63 -2.75 38.09
CA LEU A 126 2.92 -2.83 38.78
C LEU A 126 3.14 -1.66 39.75
N LYS A 127 2.67 -0.46 39.39
CA LYS A 127 2.71 0.70 40.28
C LYS A 127 1.86 0.48 41.53
N LYS A 128 0.64 -0.04 41.38
CA LYS A 128 -0.22 -0.39 42.53
C LYS A 128 0.41 -1.45 43.42
N ASP A 129 1.01 -2.47 42.82
CA ASP A 129 1.68 -3.54 43.56
C ASP A 129 2.90 -3.01 44.33
N LEU A 130 3.67 -2.11 43.71
CA LEU A 130 4.79 -1.42 44.37
C LEU A 130 4.32 -0.53 45.52
N ASP A 131 3.23 0.21 45.35
CA ASP A 131 2.65 1.04 46.41
C ASP A 131 2.17 0.17 47.58
N ALA A 132 1.55 -0.99 47.30
CA ALA A 132 1.12 -1.95 48.32
C ALA A 132 2.32 -2.55 49.09
N GLU A 133 3.39 -2.95 48.40
CA GLU A 133 4.61 -3.45 49.03
C GLU A 133 5.33 -2.35 49.83
N CYS A 134 5.32 -1.11 49.35
CA CYS A 134 5.83 0.04 50.10
C CYS A 134 5.08 0.24 51.42
N LEU A 135 3.74 0.18 51.39
CA LEU A 135 2.92 0.27 52.60
C LEU A 135 3.23 -0.87 53.58
N ARG A 136 3.25 -2.12 53.09
CA ARG A 136 3.60 -3.29 53.91
C ARG A 136 4.99 -3.17 54.53
N ARG A 137 5.98 -2.67 53.78
CA ARG A 137 7.33 -2.39 54.30
C ARG A 137 7.28 -1.36 55.42
N THR A 138 6.58 -0.23 55.23
CA THR A 138 6.48 0.80 56.29
C THR A 138 5.76 0.30 57.55
N GLU A 139 4.76 -0.57 57.42
CA GLU A 139 4.10 -1.22 58.55
C GLU A 139 5.06 -2.16 59.31
N LEU A 140 5.88 -2.93 58.60
CA LEU A 140 6.89 -3.77 59.23
C LEU A 140 7.99 -2.95 59.90
N GLU A 141 8.43 -1.85 59.28
CA GLU A 141 9.41 -0.93 59.88
C GLU A 141 8.89 -0.28 61.17
N THR A 142 7.61 0.09 61.22
CA THR A 142 7.02 0.65 62.46
C THR A 142 6.90 -0.41 63.56
N LYS A 143 6.50 -1.65 63.22
CA LYS A 143 6.50 -2.78 64.17
C LYS A 143 7.90 -3.09 64.69
N LEU A 144 8.91 -3.09 63.81
CA LEU A 144 10.31 -3.29 64.18
C LEU A 144 10.78 -2.20 65.16
N LYS A 145 10.51 -0.93 64.87
CA LYS A 145 10.84 0.19 65.77
C LYS A 145 10.13 0.06 67.12
N GLY A 146 8.86 -0.37 67.13
CA GLY A 146 8.12 -0.61 68.38
C GLY A 146 8.69 -1.76 69.21
N LEU A 147 9.14 -2.84 68.57
CA LEU A 147 9.82 -3.94 69.26
C LEU A 147 11.19 -3.51 69.79
N GLN A 148 11.94 -2.70 69.03
CA GLN A 148 13.23 -2.16 69.47
C GLN A 148 13.07 -1.29 70.72
N SER A 149 12.10 -0.36 70.73
CA SER A 149 11.85 0.48 71.90
C SER A 149 11.37 -0.33 73.11
N PHE A 150 10.59 -1.40 72.89
CA PHE A 150 10.21 -2.32 73.96
C PHE A 150 11.42 -3.06 74.56
N VAL A 151 12.34 -3.55 73.73
CA VAL A 151 13.58 -4.19 74.19
C VAL A 151 14.45 -3.22 74.98
N GLU A 152 14.58 -1.98 74.53
CA GLU A 152 15.31 -0.93 75.25
C GLU A 152 14.66 -0.61 76.60
N LEU A 153 13.33 -0.52 76.66
CA LEU A 153 12.59 -0.34 77.90
C LEU A 153 12.85 -1.49 78.89
N MET A 154 12.75 -2.74 78.44
CA MET A 154 13.01 -3.91 79.28
C MET A 154 14.45 -3.95 79.79
N ARG A 155 15.43 -3.60 78.95
CA ARG A 155 16.84 -3.48 79.38
C ARG A 155 16.99 -2.41 80.47
N ASN A 156 16.39 -1.24 80.30
CA ASN A 156 16.46 -0.16 81.29
C ASN A 156 15.79 -0.55 82.62
N LEU A 157 14.64 -1.24 82.57
CA LEU A 157 13.96 -1.75 83.76
C LEU A 157 14.83 -2.76 84.52
N TYR A 158 15.37 -3.77 83.82
CA TYR A 158 16.23 -4.76 84.45
C TYR A 158 17.52 -4.14 85.01
N GLU A 159 18.11 -3.15 84.35
CA GLU A 159 19.26 -2.43 84.91
C GLU A 159 18.92 -1.65 86.18
N GLN A 160 17.70 -1.12 86.30
CA GLN A 160 17.23 -0.44 87.51
C GLN A 160 16.97 -1.44 88.64
N GLU A 161 16.23 -2.52 88.36
CA GLU A 161 15.97 -3.58 89.35
C GLU A 161 17.27 -4.19 89.89
N LEU A 162 18.28 -4.41 89.03
CA LEU A 162 19.58 -4.89 89.47
C LEU A 162 20.26 -3.91 90.43
N LYS A 163 20.17 -2.59 90.15
CA LYS A 163 20.75 -1.56 91.02
C LYS A 163 20.05 -1.54 92.38
N ASP A 164 18.73 -1.69 92.41
CA ASP A 164 17.93 -1.71 93.65
C ASP A 164 18.20 -2.98 94.48
N LEU A 165 18.27 -4.15 93.84
CA LEU A 165 18.63 -5.41 94.50
C LEU A 165 20.05 -5.35 95.10
N VAL A 166 21.01 -4.80 94.36
CA VAL A 166 22.38 -4.60 94.86
C VAL A 166 22.40 -3.63 96.05
N ALA A 167 21.51 -2.63 96.09
CA ALA A 167 21.37 -1.74 97.25
C ALA A 167 20.77 -2.49 98.46
N GLN A 168 19.69 -3.25 98.28
CA GLN A 168 19.08 -4.03 99.37
C GLN A 168 20.02 -5.07 99.98
N VAL A 169 20.82 -5.78 99.16
CA VAL A 169 21.79 -6.76 99.67
C VAL A 169 22.86 -6.10 100.56
N LYS A 170 23.18 -4.83 100.32
CA LYS A 170 24.10 -4.07 101.18
C LYS A 170 23.46 -3.64 102.50
N ASP A 171 22.14 -3.49 102.56
CA ASP A 171 21.40 -3.09 103.76
C ASP A 171 21.03 -4.27 104.69
N VAL A 172 20.93 -5.50 104.17
CA VAL A 172 20.44 -6.68 104.92
C VAL A 172 21.56 -7.48 105.61
N SER A 173 22.82 -7.04 105.57
CA SER A 173 23.90 -7.69 106.33
C SER A 173 23.86 -7.32 107.83
N VAL A 174 22.81 -7.75 108.54
CA VAL A 174 22.71 -7.70 110.01
C VAL A 174 22.32 -9.08 110.52
N THR A 175 23.28 -9.73 111.18
CA THR A 175 23.15 -11.03 111.85
C THR A 175 22.17 -10.95 113.00
N VAL A 176 21.08 -11.73 112.93
CA VAL A 176 20.14 -11.91 114.04
C VAL A 176 20.08 -13.40 114.39
N GLY A 177 20.70 -13.75 115.51
CA GLY A 177 20.51 -15.04 116.17
C GLY A 177 19.25 -14.96 117.04
N MET A 178 18.34 -15.92 116.87
CA MET A 178 17.14 -16.02 117.70
C MET A 178 16.99 -17.46 118.20
N ASP A 179 17.26 -17.64 119.49
CA ASP A 179 16.97 -18.86 120.24
C ASP A 179 15.60 -18.72 120.90
N SER A 180 14.70 -19.70 120.73
CA SER A 180 13.59 -19.97 121.66
C SER A 180 13.05 -21.37 121.44
N CYS A 181 13.32 -22.24 122.41
CA CYS A 181 12.85 -23.62 122.43
C CYS A 181 11.36 -23.68 122.77
N CYS A 182 10.55 -24.06 121.78
CA CYS A 182 9.25 -24.69 122.01
C CYS A 182 9.44 -26.20 121.82
N HIS A 183 9.02 -27.01 122.79
CA HIS A 183 8.98 -28.47 122.63
C HIS A 183 7.88 -28.82 121.62
N ILE A 184 8.29 -28.81 120.36
CA ILE A 184 7.59 -29.30 119.18
C ILE A 184 8.04 -30.75 119.00
N ASP A 185 7.15 -31.68 118.64
CA ASP A 185 7.56 -33.02 118.21
C ASP A 185 8.32 -32.90 116.89
N LEU A 186 9.61 -32.64 117.04
CA LEU A 186 10.53 -32.36 115.95
C LEU A 186 10.69 -33.58 115.04
N SER A 187 10.54 -34.79 115.57
CA SER A 187 10.68 -36.02 114.78
C SER A 187 9.61 -36.15 113.71
N GLY A 188 8.32 -36.03 114.08
CA GLY A 188 7.21 -36.19 113.13
C GLY A 188 7.17 -35.07 112.09
N ILE A 189 7.41 -33.83 112.52
CA ILE A 189 7.45 -32.66 111.62
C ILE A 189 8.67 -32.73 110.69
N VAL A 190 9.84 -33.18 111.17
CA VAL A 190 11.01 -33.37 110.31
C VAL A 190 10.77 -34.46 109.27
N GLU A 191 10.11 -35.56 109.63
CA GLU A 191 9.78 -36.64 108.68
C GLU A 191 8.77 -36.16 107.62
N GLU A 192 7.70 -35.46 108.03
CA GLU A 192 6.70 -34.91 107.12
C GLU A 192 7.30 -33.83 106.20
N VAL A 193 8.13 -32.93 106.75
CA VAL A 193 8.86 -31.92 105.98
C VAL A 193 9.82 -32.58 104.99
N LYS A 194 10.53 -33.65 105.38
CA LYS A 194 11.38 -34.41 104.44
C LYS A 194 10.58 -35.00 103.29
N VAL A 195 9.46 -35.68 103.57
CA VAL A 195 8.60 -36.27 102.53
C VAL A 195 8.05 -35.18 101.59
N GLN A 196 7.67 -34.02 102.12
CA GLN A 196 7.24 -32.89 101.28
C GLN A 196 8.38 -32.33 100.44
N TYR A 197 9.59 -32.19 101.00
CA TYR A 197 10.77 -31.74 100.26
C TYR A 197 11.16 -32.72 99.17
N ASP A 198 11.15 -34.02 99.44
CA ASP A 198 11.45 -35.06 98.46
C ASP A 198 10.42 -35.04 97.32
N ALA A 199 9.14 -34.86 97.64
CA ALA A 199 8.09 -34.70 96.63
C ALA A 199 8.24 -33.42 95.80
N ILE A 200 8.65 -32.29 96.42
CA ILE A 200 8.93 -31.03 95.71
C ILE A 200 10.17 -31.18 94.83
N ALA A 201 11.23 -31.82 95.32
CA ALA A 201 12.46 -32.06 94.58
C ALA A 201 12.21 -32.98 93.37
N ALA A 202 11.42 -34.05 93.55
CA ALA A 202 11.03 -34.94 92.46
C ALA A 202 10.20 -34.21 91.39
N ARG A 203 9.20 -33.42 91.79
CA ARG A 203 8.41 -32.60 90.85
C ARG A 203 9.27 -31.56 90.13
N SER A 204 10.16 -30.89 90.84
CA SER A 204 11.06 -29.89 90.25
C SER A 204 12.00 -30.51 89.22
N LEU A 205 12.49 -31.73 89.47
CA LEU A 205 13.32 -32.47 88.51
C LEU A 205 12.51 -32.89 87.28
N GLU A 206 11.30 -33.41 87.45
CA GLU A 206 10.41 -33.77 86.34
C GLU A 206 10.02 -32.56 85.49
N GLU A 207 9.72 -31.43 86.12
CA GLU A 207 9.43 -30.16 85.45
C GLU A 207 10.65 -29.63 84.68
N ALA A 208 11.85 -29.71 85.26
CA ALA A 208 13.09 -29.30 84.61
C ALA A 208 13.43 -30.19 83.40
N GLU A 209 13.21 -31.50 83.51
CA GLU A 209 13.36 -32.42 82.39
C GLU A 209 12.33 -32.17 81.29
N ALA A 210 11.05 -31.98 81.65
CA ALA A 210 9.99 -31.67 80.70
C ALA A 210 10.24 -30.33 79.98
N TYR A 211 10.70 -29.31 80.71
CA TYR A 211 11.10 -28.03 80.14
C TYR A 211 12.28 -28.19 79.16
N SER A 212 13.30 -28.95 79.55
CA SER A 212 14.48 -29.20 78.69
C SER A 212 14.12 -29.97 77.43
N ARG A 213 13.24 -30.99 77.52
CA ARG A 213 12.74 -31.74 76.36
C ARG A 213 11.95 -30.83 75.41
N ARG A 214 11.03 -30.00 75.92
CA ARG A 214 10.28 -29.03 75.10
C ARG A 214 11.19 -28.05 74.38
N GLN A 215 12.19 -27.48 75.06
CA GLN A 215 13.18 -26.60 74.44
C GLN A 215 13.95 -27.28 73.31
N LEU A 216 14.34 -28.56 73.48
CA LEU A 216 15.01 -29.32 72.44
C LEU A 216 14.10 -29.58 71.24
N GLU A 217 12.84 -29.96 71.48
CA GLU A 217 11.83 -30.17 70.45
C GLU A 217 11.53 -28.89 69.66
N GLU A 218 11.32 -27.76 70.35
CA GLU A 218 11.11 -26.45 69.73
C GLU A 218 12.31 -26.02 68.88
N ARG A 219 13.54 -26.19 69.39
CA ARG A 219 14.75 -25.89 68.61
C ARG A 219 14.90 -26.81 67.40
N ALA A 220 14.58 -28.09 67.54
CA ALA A 220 14.63 -29.05 66.44
C ALA A 220 13.58 -28.70 65.37
N ALA A 221 12.36 -28.34 65.76
CA ALA A 221 11.30 -27.89 64.86
C ALA A 221 11.72 -26.61 64.11
N CYS A 222 12.18 -25.59 64.83
CA CYS A 222 12.70 -24.36 64.23
C CYS A 222 13.84 -24.65 63.24
N SER A 223 14.80 -25.51 63.61
CA SER A 223 15.90 -25.88 62.72
C SER A 223 15.42 -26.60 61.45
N ALA A 224 14.38 -27.45 61.56
CA ALA A 224 13.80 -28.12 60.40
C ALA A 224 13.08 -27.13 59.48
N GLU A 225 12.31 -26.18 60.03
CA GLU A 225 11.65 -25.12 59.27
C GLU A 225 12.66 -24.22 58.54
N PHE A 226 13.72 -23.78 59.23
CA PHE A 226 14.79 -23.00 58.60
C PHE A 226 15.50 -23.80 57.51
N GLY A 227 15.76 -25.10 57.74
CA GLY A 227 16.32 -25.99 56.73
C GLY A 227 15.42 -26.09 55.49
N ASN A 228 14.12 -26.27 55.66
CA ASN A 228 13.14 -26.35 54.58
C ASN A 228 13.04 -25.02 53.82
N SER A 229 13.00 -23.89 54.53
CA SER A 229 13.00 -22.55 53.92
C SER A 229 14.24 -22.30 53.08
N LEU A 230 15.42 -22.69 53.58
CA LEU A 230 16.69 -22.57 52.85
C LEU A 230 16.70 -23.45 51.60
N GLN A 231 16.20 -24.69 51.69
CA GLN A 231 16.09 -25.57 50.52
C GLN A 231 15.13 -25.02 49.48
N SER A 232 13.97 -24.48 49.90
CA SER A 232 13.00 -23.83 49.02
C SER A 232 13.61 -22.63 48.28
N SER A 233 14.29 -21.74 49.01
CA SER A 233 14.99 -20.60 48.42
C SER A 233 16.09 -21.05 47.45
N ARG A 234 16.83 -22.12 47.79
CA ARG A 234 17.86 -22.68 46.90
C ARG A 234 17.25 -23.26 45.61
N SER A 235 16.10 -23.94 45.69
CA SER A 235 15.40 -24.40 44.49
C SER A 235 14.89 -23.25 43.63
N GLU A 236 14.34 -22.20 44.24
CA GLU A 236 13.87 -21.02 43.51
C GLU A 236 15.03 -20.31 42.78
N ILE A 237 16.18 -20.17 43.44
CA ILE A 237 17.40 -19.63 42.81
C ILE A 237 17.83 -20.50 41.62
N ALA A 238 17.74 -21.82 41.72
CA ALA A 238 18.08 -22.71 40.61
C ALA A 238 17.11 -22.56 39.43
N ASP A 239 15.80 -22.48 39.70
CA ASP A 239 14.77 -22.29 38.67
C ASP A 239 14.90 -20.93 37.97
N LEU A 240 15.15 -19.86 38.74
CA LEU A 240 15.43 -18.53 38.19
C LEU A 240 16.69 -18.55 37.31
N ASN A 241 17.74 -19.25 37.72
CA ASN A 241 18.96 -19.39 36.90
C ASN A 241 18.67 -20.11 35.58
N VAL A 242 17.88 -21.19 35.58
CA VAL A 242 17.47 -21.90 34.35
C VAL A 242 16.66 -20.96 33.46
N ARG A 243 15.72 -20.19 34.04
CA ARG A 243 14.91 -19.22 33.29
C ARG A 243 15.77 -18.10 32.69
N ILE A 244 16.74 -17.59 33.43
CA ILE A 244 17.71 -16.59 32.94
C ILE A 244 18.49 -17.15 31.73
N GLN A 245 18.98 -18.39 31.80
CA GLN A 245 19.70 -19.00 30.68
C GLN A 245 18.82 -19.19 29.45
N LYS A 246 17.55 -19.61 29.64
CA LYS A 246 16.56 -19.71 28.56
C LYS A 246 16.28 -18.35 27.91
N LEU A 247 16.11 -17.30 28.71
CA LEU A 247 15.90 -15.94 28.18
C LEU A 247 17.15 -15.43 27.43
N ARG A 248 18.35 -15.70 27.94
CA ARG A 248 19.60 -15.35 27.25
C ARG A 248 19.72 -16.05 25.90
N SER A 249 19.41 -17.33 25.81
CA SER A 249 19.47 -18.07 24.54
C SER A 249 18.41 -17.56 23.54
N GLN A 250 17.21 -17.22 24.01
CA GLN A 250 16.17 -16.59 23.19
C GLN A 250 16.62 -15.23 22.65
N ILE A 251 17.22 -14.39 23.50
CA ILE A 251 17.76 -13.08 23.08
C ILE A 251 18.83 -13.26 22.00
N LEU A 252 19.77 -14.20 22.17
CA LEU A 252 20.81 -14.47 21.17
C LEU A 252 20.22 -14.99 19.85
N SER A 253 19.22 -15.88 19.92
CA SER A 253 18.53 -16.40 18.74
C SER A 253 17.81 -15.28 17.97
N ILE A 254 17.05 -14.44 18.67
CA ILE A 254 16.33 -13.30 18.07
C ILE A 254 17.33 -12.31 17.47
N LYS A 255 18.41 -11.97 18.16
CA LYS A 255 19.47 -11.11 17.61
C LYS A 255 20.08 -11.68 16.34
N SER A 256 20.37 -12.98 16.30
CA SER A 256 20.85 -13.64 15.08
C SER A 256 19.83 -13.57 13.94
N HIS A 257 18.54 -13.72 14.26
CA HIS A 257 17.47 -13.60 13.27
C HIS A 257 17.34 -12.17 12.72
N CYS A 258 17.40 -11.16 13.58
CA CYS A 258 17.40 -9.75 13.18
C CYS A 258 18.58 -9.44 12.25
N LEU A 259 19.80 -9.86 12.59
CA LEU A 259 20.98 -9.64 11.74
C LEU A 259 20.82 -10.29 10.35
N LYS A 260 20.30 -11.53 10.30
CA LYS A 260 20.04 -12.21 9.01
C LYS A 260 18.98 -11.48 8.19
N LEU A 261 17.93 -10.96 8.83
CA LEU A 261 16.91 -10.17 8.13
C LEU A 261 17.47 -8.84 7.62
N GLU A 262 18.31 -8.17 8.41
CA GLU A 262 19.00 -6.95 7.99
C GLU A 262 19.93 -7.19 6.79
N GLU A 263 20.69 -8.30 6.79
CA GLU A 263 21.52 -8.72 5.65
C GLU A 263 20.67 -9.00 4.40
N ASN A 264 19.55 -9.72 4.56
CA ASN A 264 18.63 -10.00 3.46
C ASN A 264 17.98 -8.73 2.89
N ILE A 265 17.61 -7.77 3.74
CA ILE A 265 17.06 -6.48 3.32
C ILE A 265 18.09 -5.71 2.51
N LYS A 266 19.33 -5.59 3.01
CA LYS A 266 20.42 -4.91 2.28
C LYS A 266 20.68 -5.55 0.92
N ALA A 267 20.74 -6.88 0.86
CA ALA A 267 20.94 -7.60 -0.40
C ALA A 267 19.78 -7.36 -1.39
N ALA A 268 18.53 -7.34 -0.91
CA ALA A 268 17.36 -7.06 -1.73
C ALA A 268 17.32 -5.59 -2.21
N GLU A 269 17.73 -4.65 -1.37
CA GLU A 269 17.87 -3.23 -1.72
C GLU A 269 18.94 -3.03 -2.79
N GLU A 270 20.13 -3.61 -2.62
CA GLU A 270 21.23 -3.55 -3.60
C GLU A 270 20.82 -4.17 -4.95
N GLN A 271 20.17 -5.33 -4.92
CA GLN A 271 19.65 -5.97 -6.13
C GLN A 271 18.56 -5.13 -6.80
N GLY A 272 17.66 -4.53 -6.01
CA GLY A 272 16.60 -3.65 -6.49
C GLY A 272 17.16 -2.38 -7.15
N GLU A 273 18.15 -1.76 -6.53
CA GLU A 273 18.84 -0.57 -7.06
C GLU A 273 19.54 -0.86 -8.38
N LEU A 274 20.24 -2.01 -8.49
CA LEU A 274 20.87 -2.43 -9.74
C LEU A 274 19.83 -2.65 -10.86
N ALA A 275 18.71 -3.31 -10.56
CA ALA A 275 17.63 -3.52 -11.52
C ALA A 275 16.99 -2.20 -11.96
N PHE A 276 16.83 -1.25 -11.03
CA PHE A 276 16.33 0.09 -11.33
C PHE A 276 17.28 0.88 -12.22
N GLN A 277 18.58 0.84 -11.93
CA GLN A 277 19.60 1.50 -12.76
C GLN A 277 19.66 0.91 -14.18
N ASP A 278 19.57 -0.41 -14.33
CA ASP A 278 19.50 -1.07 -15.64
C ASP A 278 18.24 -0.66 -16.42
N ALA A 279 17.08 -0.66 -15.77
CA ALA A 279 15.83 -0.20 -16.39
C ALA A 279 15.91 1.27 -16.83
N LYS A 280 16.50 2.14 -15.99
CA LYS A 280 16.72 3.55 -16.32
C LYS A 280 17.68 3.74 -17.48
N ALA A 281 18.76 2.96 -17.54
CA ALA A 281 19.71 2.98 -18.65
C ALA A 281 19.06 2.54 -19.97
N LYS A 282 18.25 1.47 -19.94
CA LYS A 282 17.47 1.01 -21.10
C LYS A 282 16.47 2.05 -21.57
N LEU A 283 15.78 2.72 -20.64
CA LEU A 283 14.86 3.80 -20.97
C LEU A 283 15.57 4.95 -21.67
N ALA A 284 16.71 5.41 -21.15
CA ALA A 284 17.51 6.46 -21.79
C ALA A 284 17.99 6.06 -23.20
N GLN A 285 18.42 4.80 -23.38
CA GLN A 285 18.81 4.29 -24.70
C GLN A 285 17.64 4.30 -25.70
N LEU A 286 16.44 3.91 -25.26
CA LEU A 286 15.24 3.92 -26.10
C LEU A 286 14.78 5.34 -26.43
N GLU A 287 14.89 6.28 -25.48
CA GLU A 287 14.58 7.70 -25.71
C GLU A 287 15.52 8.33 -26.75
N GLU A 288 16.82 8.02 -26.66
CA GLU A 288 17.83 8.47 -27.63
C GLU A 288 17.56 7.86 -29.01
N ALA A 289 17.33 6.54 -29.09
CA ALA A 289 16.99 5.88 -30.35
C ALA A 289 15.73 6.47 -31.00
N LEU A 290 14.73 6.82 -30.18
CA LEU A 290 13.50 7.47 -30.64
C LEU A 290 13.76 8.90 -31.13
N HIS A 291 14.63 9.67 -30.46
CA HIS A 291 15.06 10.98 -30.94
C HIS A 291 15.79 10.89 -32.27
N GLN A 292 16.74 9.95 -32.40
CA GLN A 292 17.47 9.71 -33.63
C GLN A 292 16.52 9.34 -34.79
N ALA A 293 15.59 8.42 -34.57
CA ALA A 293 14.60 8.03 -35.57
C ALA A 293 13.71 9.20 -36.03
N LYS A 294 13.32 10.09 -35.10
CA LYS A 294 12.58 11.32 -35.43
C LYS A 294 13.41 12.27 -36.31
N GLN A 295 14.70 12.44 -35.99
CA GLN A 295 15.60 13.27 -36.79
C GLN A 295 15.82 12.68 -38.18
N ASP A 296 16.01 11.37 -38.28
CA ASP A 296 16.15 10.66 -39.56
C ASP A 296 14.90 10.81 -40.42
N MET A 297 13.70 10.65 -39.82
CA MET A 297 12.44 10.88 -40.52
C MET A 297 12.33 12.32 -41.03
N ALA A 298 12.68 13.31 -40.20
CA ALA A 298 12.68 14.72 -40.61
C ALA A 298 13.70 15.01 -41.71
N ARG A 299 14.84 14.31 -41.75
CA ARG A 299 15.81 14.37 -42.85
C ARG A 299 15.23 13.78 -44.13
N GLN A 300 14.66 12.57 -44.08
CA GLN A 300 14.05 11.89 -45.23
C GLN A 300 12.92 12.72 -45.85
N LEU A 301 12.09 13.38 -45.03
CA LEU A 301 11.04 14.27 -45.53
C LEU A 301 11.60 15.47 -46.31
N ARG A 302 12.73 16.04 -45.86
CA ARG A 302 13.39 17.14 -46.58
C ARG A 302 13.98 16.67 -47.91
N GLU A 303 14.71 15.56 -47.90
CA GLU A 303 15.29 14.95 -49.11
C GLU A 303 14.19 14.59 -50.13
N TYR A 304 13.06 14.05 -49.66
CA TYR A 304 11.91 13.75 -50.52
C TYR A 304 11.29 15.01 -51.13
N GLN A 305 11.16 16.10 -50.36
CA GLN A 305 10.66 17.37 -50.86
C GLN A 305 11.61 17.99 -51.90
N GLU A 306 12.91 17.92 -51.68
CA GLU A 306 13.93 18.37 -52.64
C GLU A 306 13.84 17.56 -53.95
N LEU A 307 13.74 16.23 -53.85
CA LEU A 307 13.55 15.37 -55.01
C LEU A 307 12.26 15.70 -55.77
N MET A 308 11.14 15.90 -55.07
CA MET A 308 9.88 16.32 -55.68
C MET A 308 10.05 17.65 -56.43
N ASN A 309 10.73 18.63 -55.84
CA ASN A 309 10.99 19.92 -56.49
C ASN A 309 11.81 19.74 -57.77
N THR A 310 12.85 18.89 -57.76
CA THR A 310 13.63 18.59 -58.98
C THR A 310 12.78 17.90 -60.05
N LYS A 311 11.91 16.97 -59.65
CA LYS A 311 10.98 16.29 -60.58
C LYS A 311 10.04 17.29 -61.25
N LEU A 312 9.47 18.23 -60.48
CA LEU A 312 8.59 19.27 -61.02
C LEU A 312 9.34 20.20 -61.98
N ALA A 313 10.59 20.57 -61.67
CA ALA A 313 11.43 21.35 -62.57
C ALA A 313 11.68 20.60 -63.90
N LEU A 314 12.01 19.31 -63.82
CA LEU A 314 12.19 18.46 -65.00
C LEU A 314 10.91 18.29 -65.82
N ASP A 315 9.74 18.16 -65.19
CA ASP A 315 8.45 18.12 -65.91
C ASP A 315 8.21 19.41 -66.71
N ILE A 316 8.55 20.56 -66.11
CA ILE A 316 8.47 21.87 -66.77
C ILE A 316 9.44 21.90 -67.96
N GLU A 317 10.68 21.47 -67.78
CA GLU A 317 11.67 21.39 -68.87
C GLU A 317 11.17 20.49 -70.01
N ILE A 318 10.69 19.28 -69.72
CA ILE A 318 10.12 18.36 -70.72
C ILE A 318 8.95 19.01 -71.45
N ALA A 319 8.04 19.68 -70.74
CA ALA A 319 6.92 20.37 -71.35
C ALA A 319 7.39 21.52 -72.26
N THR A 320 8.45 22.24 -71.88
CA THR A 320 9.05 23.28 -72.73
C THR A 320 9.74 22.70 -73.96
N TYR A 321 10.49 21.60 -73.82
CA TYR A 321 11.12 20.92 -74.95
C TYR A 321 10.08 20.39 -75.94
N ARG A 322 8.99 19.77 -75.45
CA ARG A 322 7.87 19.33 -76.31
C ARG A 322 7.27 20.46 -77.12
N LYS A 323 6.97 21.60 -76.48
CA LYS A 323 6.45 22.80 -77.18
C LYS A 323 7.40 23.34 -78.24
N LEU A 324 8.71 23.29 -77.99
CA LEU A 324 9.70 23.76 -78.95
C LEU A 324 9.74 22.86 -80.19
N VAL A 325 9.68 21.54 -79.99
CA VAL A 325 9.62 20.54 -81.08
C VAL A 325 8.32 20.66 -81.87
N GLU A 326 7.17 20.77 -81.20
CA GLU A 326 5.87 21.02 -81.86
C GLU A 326 5.90 22.30 -82.73
N GLY A 327 6.61 23.33 -82.27
CA GLY A 327 6.82 24.58 -83.02
C GLY A 327 7.73 24.42 -84.24
N GLU A 328 8.71 23.52 -84.20
CA GLU A 328 9.57 23.19 -85.36
C GLU A 328 8.85 22.27 -86.36
N GLU A 329 8.08 21.28 -85.90
CA GLU A 329 7.24 20.44 -86.75
C GLU A 329 6.19 21.29 -87.50
N SER A 330 5.56 22.24 -86.80
CA SER A 330 4.63 23.21 -87.41
C SER A 330 5.29 24.10 -88.47
N ARG A 331 6.62 24.29 -88.43
CA ARG A 331 7.40 25.02 -89.45
C ARG A 331 7.79 24.15 -90.64
N MET A 332 7.90 22.83 -90.44
CA MET A 332 8.20 21.88 -91.52
C MET A 332 6.94 21.46 -92.30
N ASP A 333 5.77 21.46 -91.66
CA ASP A 333 4.47 21.18 -92.30
C ASP A 333 3.85 22.37 -93.05
N LEU A 334 4.50 23.54 -93.04
CA LEU A 334 4.15 24.70 -93.87
C LEU A 334 5.13 24.83 -95.05
N PRO A 335 4.66 24.97 -96.31
CA PRO A 335 5.55 25.33 -97.40
C PRO A 335 6.11 26.73 -97.14
N SER A 336 7.43 26.80 -97.03
CA SER A 336 8.27 28.00 -96.89
C SER A 336 7.59 29.32 -97.30
N ALA A 337 7.17 30.12 -96.31
CA ALA A 337 6.92 31.54 -96.49
C ALA A 337 7.59 32.32 -95.35
N ALA A 338 8.39 33.29 -95.77
CA ALA A 338 9.37 34.02 -94.98
C ALA A 338 8.78 34.94 -93.88
N MET A 339 9.69 35.24 -92.95
CA MET A 339 9.65 36.23 -91.85
C MET A 339 8.81 37.50 -92.08
N VAL A 340 8.15 37.98 -91.01
CA VAL A 340 8.29 39.38 -90.54
C VAL A 340 8.10 39.43 -89.01
N SER A 341 9.08 39.98 -88.30
CA SER A 341 9.00 40.32 -86.87
C SER A 341 8.13 41.56 -86.65
N VAL A 342 7.21 41.51 -85.69
CA VAL A 342 6.61 42.72 -85.09
C VAL A 342 7.05 42.78 -83.64
N VAL A 343 7.96 43.71 -83.37
CA VAL A 343 8.35 44.14 -82.02
C VAL A 343 7.20 44.98 -81.46
N GLN A 344 6.51 44.49 -80.44
CA GLN A 344 5.63 45.29 -79.60
C GLN A 344 6.27 45.49 -78.24
N SER A 345 6.78 46.71 -78.04
CA SER A 345 7.27 47.24 -76.79
C SER A 345 6.09 47.44 -75.83
N THR A 346 6.01 46.63 -74.77
CA THR A 346 5.16 46.91 -73.62
C THR A 346 6.02 47.21 -72.39
N SER A 347 5.84 48.42 -71.89
CA SER A 347 6.45 49.00 -70.69
C SER A 347 6.12 48.16 -69.44
N ARG A 348 7.17 47.69 -68.75
CA ARG A 348 7.07 47.12 -67.40
C ARG A 348 6.92 48.24 -66.36
N THR A 349 5.75 48.33 -65.75
CA THR A 349 5.55 48.98 -64.46
C THR A 349 5.85 47.96 -63.36
N ALA A 350 6.86 48.24 -62.54
CA ALA A 350 7.15 47.48 -61.32
C ALA A 350 6.12 47.81 -60.22
N PRO A 351 5.77 46.84 -59.37
CA PRO A 351 5.81 47.15 -57.95
C PRO A 351 6.42 46.03 -57.08
N SER A 352 7.32 46.50 -56.20
CA SER A 352 7.56 46.11 -54.79
C SER A 352 7.66 44.64 -54.38
N LEU A 353 8.88 44.28 -53.94
CA LEU A 353 9.18 43.25 -52.96
C LEU A 353 8.43 43.49 -51.62
N PRO A 354 8.03 42.43 -50.90
CA PRO A 354 8.01 42.43 -49.45
C PRO A 354 9.25 41.73 -48.89
N HIS A 355 9.88 42.38 -47.91
CA HIS A 355 10.93 41.82 -47.06
C HIS A 355 10.46 40.57 -46.29
N PRO A 356 11.38 39.64 -45.95
CA PRO A 356 11.09 38.58 -45.00
C PRO A 356 11.20 39.13 -43.57
N LEU A 357 10.15 38.98 -42.77
CA LEU A 357 10.27 39.05 -41.32
C LEU A 357 10.66 37.67 -40.82
N CYS A 358 11.92 37.58 -40.39
CA CYS A 358 12.44 36.54 -39.51
C CYS A 358 12.30 37.07 -38.07
N SER A 359 12.19 36.14 -37.09
CA SER A 359 11.93 36.31 -35.64
C SER A 359 10.44 36.21 -35.26
N LEU A 360 9.98 35.34 -34.35
CA LEU A 360 10.63 34.58 -33.27
C LEU A 360 10.09 33.15 -33.21
#